data_AF-A0A3D3HHR8-F1
#
_entry.id   AF-A0A3D3HHR8-F1
#
_cell.length_a   1.000
_cell.length_b   1.000
_cell.length_c   1.000
_cell.angle_alpha   90.00
_cell.angle_beta   90.00
_cell.angle_gamma   90.00
#
_symmetry.space_group_name_H-M   'P 1'
#
loop_
_entity.id
_entity.type
_entity.pdbx_description
1 polymer ?
#
loop_
_entity_poly.entity_id
_entity_poly.type
_entity_poly.pdbx_seq_one_letter_code
_entity_poly.pdbx_strand_id
1 'polypeptide(L)'
;MRKYESLVKDVTLDVFEVDIHIVVTEDPNYYVKKAGLTGWCKNDPDEDLMYYTDALTFRVRMSDYYMLLSPNTTPGTIAHECIHVIGSTFHDRNVKASYDDTEVLAYHVGWLTDIAAKAVNEYRRPNGRKKKVRRNSNRRRAGDNTESPGVGNNKEKQGDGKA
;
A
#
# COMPACT_ATOMS: atom_id res chain seq x y z
N MET A 1 21.22 9.78 4.15
CA MET A 1 20.18 9.18 5.01
C MET A 1 19.38 10.32 5.60
N ARG A 2 18.07 10.39 5.31
CA ARG A 2 17.21 11.51 5.72
C ARG A 2 16.72 11.26 7.14
N LYS A 3 17.60 11.46 8.13
CA LYS A 3 17.22 11.31 9.53
C LYS A 3 16.06 12.27 9.81
N TYR A 4 14.99 11.77 10.41
CA TYR A 4 13.79 12.52 10.84
C TYR A 4 12.74 12.89 9.78
N GLU A 5 12.84 12.41 8.54
CA GLU A 5 11.71 12.54 7.60
C GLU A 5 10.59 11.53 7.96
N SER A 6 9.35 11.96 7.77
CA SER A 6 8.17 11.10 7.87
C SER A 6 7.30 11.33 6.64
N LEU A 7 6.74 10.25 6.10
CA LEU A 7 5.63 10.32 5.16
C LEU A 7 4.35 10.14 5.96
N VAL A 8 3.44 11.10 5.86
CA VAL A 8 2.10 11.00 6.46
C VAL A 8 1.09 10.79 5.34
N LYS A 9 0.26 9.77 5.50
CA LYS A 9 -0.84 9.46 4.59
C LYS A 9 -2.12 9.37 5.40
N ASP A 10 -2.96 10.39 5.24
CA ASP A 10 -4.27 10.46 5.86
C ASP A 10 -5.29 9.77 4.96
N VAL A 11 -6.10 8.90 5.56
CA VAL A 11 -7.23 8.24 4.91
C VAL A 11 -8.42 8.21 5.85
N THR A 12 -9.61 8.38 5.29
CA THR A 12 -10.87 8.28 6.04
C THR A 12 -11.56 6.98 5.64
N LEU A 13 -12.00 6.23 6.65
CA LEU A 13 -12.90 5.11 6.47
C LEU A 13 -14.35 5.61 6.63
N ASP A 14 -14.89 6.13 5.53
CA ASP A 14 -16.13 6.92 5.51
C ASP A 14 -17.33 6.22 6.16
N VAL A 15 -17.47 4.90 5.95
CA VAL A 15 -18.57 4.10 6.51
C VAL A 15 -18.61 4.10 8.05
N PHE A 16 -17.47 4.37 8.69
CA PHE A 16 -17.37 4.46 10.15
C PHE A 16 -16.98 5.85 10.63
N GLU A 17 -16.86 6.84 9.74
CA GLU A 17 -16.43 8.20 10.07
C GLU A 17 -15.17 8.22 10.95
N VAL A 18 -14.15 7.46 10.53
CA VAL A 18 -12.86 7.33 11.23
C VAL A 18 -11.74 7.83 10.34
N ASP A 19 -10.89 8.70 10.89
CA ASP A 19 -9.64 9.12 10.28
C ASP A 19 -8.49 8.23 10.74
N ILE A 20 -7.66 7.81 9.77
CA ILE A 20 -6.50 6.95 9.98
C ILE A 20 -5.27 7.64 9.40
N HIS A 21 -4.32 7.92 10.28
CA HIS A 21 -3.05 8.57 9.98
C HIS A 21 -1.95 7.52 9.85
N ILE A 22 -1.58 7.19 8.62
CA ILE A 22 -0.48 6.25 8.36
C ILE A 22 0.83 7.03 8.28
N VAL A 23 1.73 6.77 9.21
CA VAL A 23 3.00 7.50 9.35
C VAL A 23 4.15 6.54 9.10
N VAL A 24 4.89 6.74 8.00
CA VAL A 24 6.10 5.96 7.72
C VAL A 24 7.33 6.76 8.12
N THR A 25 8.15 6.25 9.04
CA THR A 25 9.34 6.95 9.54
C THR A 25 10.38 6.02 10.13
N GLU A 26 11.67 6.36 9.97
CA GLU A 26 12.77 5.63 10.62
C GLU A 26 12.90 5.93 12.12
N ASP A 27 12.22 6.98 12.62
CA ASP A 27 12.29 7.40 14.02
C ASP A 27 10.89 7.66 14.58
N PRO A 28 10.14 6.60 14.93
CA PRO A 28 8.77 6.71 15.43
C PRO A 28 8.69 7.52 16.72
N ASN A 29 9.67 7.38 17.61
CA ASN A 29 9.71 8.10 18.88
C ASN A 29 9.88 9.61 18.68
N TYR A 30 10.76 10.02 17.76
CA TYR A 30 10.89 11.42 17.39
C TYR A 30 9.58 11.97 16.82
N TYR A 31 8.92 11.23 15.93
CA TYR A 31 7.63 11.65 15.38
C TYR A 31 6.57 11.84 16.47
N VAL A 32 6.38 10.84 17.34
CA VAL A 32 5.43 10.88 18.46
C VAL A 32 5.67 12.10 19.34
N LYS A 33 6.92 12.34 19.73
CA LYS A 33 7.28 13.50 20.57
C LYS A 33 7.01 14.82 19.86
N LYS A 34 7.40 14.94 18.59
CA LYS A 34 7.22 16.15 17.79
C LYS A 34 5.75 16.46 17.52
N ALA A 35 4.93 15.44 17.31
CA ALA A 35 3.49 15.56 17.07
C ALA A 35 2.67 15.75 18.36
N GLY A 36 3.30 15.73 19.54
CA GLY A 36 2.60 15.85 20.83
C GLY A 36 1.77 14.62 21.18
N LEU A 37 2.10 13.45 20.64
CA LEU A 37 1.31 12.22 20.76
C LEU A 37 1.74 11.31 21.91
N THR A 38 2.75 11.70 22.69
CA THR A 38 3.34 10.87 23.76
C THR A 38 2.32 10.40 24.79
N GLY A 39 1.27 11.18 25.08
CA GLY A 39 0.22 10.79 26.02
C GLY A 39 -0.71 9.68 25.52
N TRP A 40 -0.76 9.44 24.20
CA TRP A 40 -1.68 8.50 23.55
C TRP A 40 -1.01 7.17 23.18
N CYS A 41 0.32 7.13 23.17
CA CYS A 41 1.09 5.93 22.85
C CYS A 41 1.26 4.99 24.06
N LYS A 42 0.78 5.36 25.24
CA LYS A 42 0.97 4.59 26.48
C LYS A 42 -0.06 3.47 26.57
N ASN A 43 0.31 2.27 26.16
CA ASN A 43 -0.37 1.06 26.60
C ASN A 43 0.15 0.57 27.97
N ASP A 44 1.30 1.06 28.43
CA ASP A 44 1.85 0.79 29.77
C ASP A 44 2.62 2.03 30.30
N PRO A 45 2.43 2.46 31.56
CA PRO A 45 3.13 3.62 32.12
C PRO A 45 4.62 3.38 32.45
N ASP A 46 5.09 2.12 32.46
CA ASP A 46 6.43 1.74 32.95
C ASP A 46 7.38 1.16 31.88
N GLU A 47 6.93 0.98 30.64
CA GLU A 47 7.81 0.55 29.55
C GLU A 47 8.14 1.73 28.64
N ASP A 48 9.44 2.04 28.53
CA ASP A 48 9.95 2.83 27.42
C ASP A 48 9.43 2.18 26.12
N LEU A 49 8.49 2.89 25.45
CA LEU A 49 7.96 2.66 24.09
C LEU A 49 9.03 2.34 23.00
N MET A 50 10.30 2.35 23.38
CA MET A 50 11.50 2.22 22.58
C MET A 50 12.03 0.80 22.39
N TYR A 51 11.40 -0.25 22.90
CA TYR A 51 11.83 -1.62 22.58
C TYR A 51 11.11 -2.19 21.36
N TYR A 52 11.60 -1.79 20.18
CA TYR A 52 11.49 -2.50 18.90
C TYR A 52 10.08 -2.99 18.53
N THR A 53 9.22 -2.09 18.08
CA THR A 53 8.16 -2.50 17.17
C THR A 53 8.44 -1.90 15.80
N ASP A 54 8.52 -2.76 14.78
CA ASP A 54 8.57 -2.33 13.37
C ASP A 54 7.31 -1.52 13.00
N ALA A 55 6.28 -1.54 13.83
CA ALA A 55 5.06 -0.77 13.69
C ALA A 55 4.37 -0.54 15.04
N LEU A 56 3.62 0.55 15.16
CA LEU A 56 2.83 0.88 16.36
C LEU A 56 1.50 1.49 15.95
N THR A 57 0.40 0.91 16.41
CA THR A 57 -0.94 1.50 16.29
C THR A 57 -1.42 2.03 17.63
N PHE A 58 -1.96 3.25 17.64
CA PHE A 58 -2.63 3.81 18.81
C PHE A 58 -3.81 4.70 18.41
N ARG A 59 -4.68 4.96 19.38
CA ARG A 59 -5.91 5.73 19.21
C ARG A 59 -5.83 7.02 20.03
N VAL A 60 -6.12 8.15 19.40
CA VAL A 60 -6.21 9.46 20.09
C VAL A 60 -7.64 9.71 20.56
N ARG A 61 -8.63 9.36 19.74
CA ARG A 61 -10.07 9.40 20.05
C ARG A 61 -10.78 8.34 19.21
N MET A 62 -12.05 8.06 19.49
CA MET A 62 -12.83 7.00 18.79
C MET A 62 -12.86 7.14 17.26
N SER A 63 -12.60 8.34 16.72
CA SER A 63 -12.61 8.62 15.29
C SER A 63 -11.22 8.91 14.71
N ASP A 64 -10.13 8.61 15.44
CA ASP A 64 -8.79 9.12 15.10
C ASP A 64 -7.69 8.15 15.54
N TYR A 65 -7.13 7.45 14.56
CA TYR A 65 -6.14 6.40 14.73
C TYR A 65 -4.83 6.77 14.07
N TYR A 66 -3.73 6.43 14.72
CA TYR A 66 -2.39 6.54 14.16
C TYR A 66 -1.80 5.16 13.99
N MET A 67 -1.20 4.92 12.82
CA MET A 67 -0.43 3.72 12.51
C MET A 67 0.98 4.16 12.08
N LEU A 68 1.94 3.99 12.98
CA LEU A 68 3.35 4.27 12.73
C LEU A 68 4.01 3.03 12.18
N LEU A 69 4.73 3.17 11.07
CA LEU A 69 5.40 2.07 10.36
C LEU A 69 6.86 2.43 10.13
N SER A 70 7.75 1.49 10.46
CA SER A 70 9.14 1.53 9.99
C SER A 70 9.16 1.39 8.46
N PRO A 71 10.11 2.01 7.75
CA PRO A 71 10.30 1.73 6.34
C PRO A 71 10.66 0.27 6.10
N ASN A 72 11.07 -0.51 7.10
CA ASN A 72 11.43 -1.92 6.96
C ASN A 72 10.32 -2.89 7.38
N THR A 73 9.15 -2.39 7.79
CA THR A 73 8.02 -3.21 8.23
C THR A 73 7.66 -4.28 7.19
N THR A 74 7.45 -5.50 7.68
CA THR A 74 7.06 -6.63 6.82
C THR A 74 5.57 -6.53 6.42
N PRO A 75 5.15 -7.14 5.30
CA PRO A 75 3.73 -7.19 4.94
C PRO A 75 2.84 -7.80 6.02
N GLY A 76 3.34 -8.83 6.73
CA GLY A 76 2.61 -9.47 7.84
C GLY A 76 2.39 -8.52 9.01
N THR A 77 3.40 -7.74 9.39
CA THR A 77 3.29 -6.71 10.43
C THR A 77 2.34 -5.59 10.01
N ILE A 78 2.38 -5.14 8.76
CA ILE A 78 1.41 -4.14 8.25
C ILE A 78 -0.02 -4.67 8.39
N ALA A 79 -0.27 -5.91 7.96
CA ALA A 79 -1.59 -6.52 8.06
C ALA A 79 -2.06 -6.67 9.52
N HIS A 80 -1.14 -7.04 10.43
CA HIS A 80 -1.41 -7.12 11.86
C HIS A 80 -1.88 -5.78 12.45
N GLU A 81 -1.17 -4.69 12.15
CA GLU A 81 -1.59 -3.35 12.61
C GLU A 81 -2.92 -2.92 11.98
N CYS A 82 -3.17 -3.26 10.72
CA CYS A 82 -4.45 -2.98 10.08
C CYS A 82 -5.61 -3.71 10.78
N ILE A 83 -5.38 -4.94 11.25
CA ILE A 83 -6.38 -5.68 12.06
C ILE A 83 -6.67 -4.92 13.36
N HIS A 84 -5.68 -4.35 14.03
CA HIS A 84 -5.89 -3.56 15.25
C HIS A 84 -6.74 -2.31 14.99
N VAL A 85 -6.44 -1.54 13.94
CA VAL A 85 -7.21 -0.34 13.56
C VAL A 85 -8.66 -0.70 13.25
N ILE A 86 -8.88 -1.67 12.36
CA ILE A 86 -10.22 -2.03 11.89
C ILE A 86 -11.00 -2.74 13.00
N GLY A 87 -10.39 -3.67 13.73
CA GLY A 87 -11.02 -4.36 14.85
C GLY A 87 -11.46 -3.39 15.94
N SER A 88 -10.60 -2.42 16.29
CA SER A 88 -10.94 -1.35 17.24
C SER A 88 -12.08 -0.47 16.72
N THR A 89 -12.07 -0.12 15.43
CA THR A 89 -13.14 0.66 14.79
C THR A 89 -14.48 -0.07 14.88
N PHE A 90 -14.50 -1.37 14.59
CA PHE A 90 -15.72 -2.18 14.64
C PHE A 90 -16.26 -2.27 16.06
N HIS A 91 -15.37 -2.50 17.03
CA HIS A 91 -15.71 -2.49 18.45
C HIS A 91 -16.33 -1.15 18.86
N ASP A 92 -15.69 -0.03 18.53
CA ASP A 92 -16.15 1.33 18.85
C ASP A 92 -17.51 1.68 18.21
N ARG A 93 -17.83 1.06 17.07
CA ARG A 93 -19.09 1.23 16.35
C ARG A 93 -20.12 0.13 16.63
N ASN A 94 -19.86 -0.75 17.60
CA ASN A 94 -20.72 -1.89 17.95
C ASN A 94 -21.05 -2.83 16.76
N VAL A 95 -20.12 -2.94 15.80
CA VAL A 95 -20.25 -3.83 14.66
C VAL A 95 -19.78 -5.22 15.09
N LYS A 96 -20.68 -6.21 15.03
CA LYS A 96 -20.33 -7.60 15.31
C LYS A 96 -19.54 -8.17 14.14
N ALA A 97 -18.22 -8.09 14.21
CA ALA A 97 -17.35 -8.92 13.38
C ALA A 97 -17.03 -10.23 14.09
N SER A 98 -17.46 -11.35 13.51
CA SER A 98 -16.87 -12.65 13.82
C SER A 98 -15.55 -12.74 13.07
N TYR A 99 -14.43 -12.92 13.77
CA TYR A 99 -13.13 -13.15 13.14
C TYR A 99 -13.12 -14.38 12.22
N ASP A 100 -14.06 -15.32 12.42
CA ASP A 100 -14.16 -16.56 11.66
C ASP A 100 -15.02 -16.45 10.39
N ASP A 101 -15.88 -15.43 10.26
CA ASP A 101 -16.85 -15.34 9.17
C ASP A 101 -17.31 -13.89 8.89
N THR A 102 -16.36 -12.99 8.71
CA THR A 102 -16.70 -11.63 8.23
C THR A 102 -15.83 -11.21 7.07
N GLU A 103 -16.35 -11.51 5.88
CA GLU A 103 -15.92 -10.88 4.62
C GLU A 103 -15.77 -9.36 4.76
N VAL A 104 -16.62 -8.73 5.58
CA VAL A 104 -16.57 -7.29 5.89
C VAL A 104 -15.28 -6.91 6.63
N LEU A 105 -14.85 -7.66 7.65
CA LEU A 105 -13.59 -7.38 8.36
C LEU A 105 -12.40 -7.56 7.41
N ALA A 106 -12.36 -8.69 6.71
CA ALA A 106 -11.29 -9.01 5.78
C ALA A 106 -11.17 -7.97 4.65
N TYR A 107 -12.30 -7.48 4.13
CA TYR A 107 -12.34 -6.43 3.12
C TYR A 107 -11.68 -5.14 3.60
N HIS A 108 -12.05 -4.66 4.79
CA HIS A 108 -11.51 -3.40 5.34
C HIS A 108 -10.04 -3.54 5.75
N VAL A 109 -9.65 -4.69 6.30
CA VAL A 109 -8.23 -4.99 6.59
C VAL A 109 -7.40 -5.02 5.31
N GLY A 110 -7.89 -5.69 4.26
CA GLY A 110 -7.21 -5.75 2.97
C GLY A 110 -7.07 -4.38 2.32
N TRP A 111 -8.13 -3.58 2.34
CA TRP A 111 -8.13 -2.20 1.86
C TRP A 111 -7.08 -1.33 2.58
N LEU A 112 -7.05 -1.36 3.91
CA LEU A 112 -6.09 -0.56 4.68
C LEU A 112 -4.65 -1.06 4.48
N THR A 113 -4.46 -2.38 4.41
CA THR A 113 -3.15 -3.01 4.15
C THR A 113 -2.57 -2.55 2.81
N ASP A 114 -3.39 -2.49 1.76
CA ASP A 114 -2.98 -2.02 0.44
C ASP A 114 -2.50 -0.56 0.46
N ILE A 115 -3.19 0.29 1.22
CA ILE A 115 -2.83 1.71 1.37
C ILE A 115 -1.52 1.84 2.16
N ALA A 116 -1.40 1.15 3.29
CA ALA A 116 -0.22 1.17 4.13
C ALA A 116 1.02 0.65 3.38
N ALA A 117 0.89 -0.45 2.64
CA ALA A 117 1.97 -0.99 1.81
C ALA A 117 2.37 0.00 0.69
N LYS A 118 1.42 0.73 0.09
CA LYS A 118 1.71 1.79 -0.87
C LYS A 118 2.49 2.94 -0.22
N ALA A 119 2.11 3.36 0.99
CA ALA A 119 2.81 4.41 1.74
C ALA A 119 4.26 4.01 2.07
N VAL A 120 4.49 2.78 2.57
CA VAL A 120 5.85 2.27 2.83
C VAL A 120 6.68 2.24 1.55
N ASN A 121 6.10 1.77 0.44
CA ASN A 121 6.77 1.76 -0.85
C ASN A 121 7.04 3.16 -1.41
N GLU A 122 6.18 4.13 -1.13
CA GLU A 122 6.37 5.54 -1.50
C GLU A 122 7.52 6.17 -0.70
N TYR A 123 7.56 5.96 0.62
CA TYR A 123 8.66 6.41 1.46
C TYR A 123 10.01 5.85 1.01
N ARG A 124 10.05 4.55 0.67
CA ARG A 124 11.26 3.88 0.17
C ARG A 124 11.75 4.41 -1.18
N ARG A 125 10.91 5.06 -1.99
CA ARG A 125 11.31 5.51 -3.32
C ARG A 125 12.30 6.68 -3.22
N PRO A 126 13.52 6.55 -3.78
CA PRO A 126 14.44 7.67 -3.90
C PRO A 126 13.85 8.67 -4.89
N ASN A 127 13.36 9.81 -4.37
CA ASN A 127 12.90 11.00 -5.09
C ASN A 127 12.22 10.74 -6.44
N GLY A 128 10.91 10.48 -6.43
CA GLY A 128 10.02 10.94 -7.50
C GLY A 128 10.30 10.47 -8.92
N ARG A 129 11.03 9.37 -9.16
CA ARG A 129 11.01 8.72 -10.49
C ARG A 129 9.61 8.12 -10.69
N LYS A 130 8.67 8.97 -11.14
CA LYS A 130 7.49 8.54 -11.87
C LYS A 130 8.03 7.58 -12.93
N LYS A 131 7.81 6.28 -12.74
CA LYS A 131 8.06 5.27 -13.78
C LYS A 131 7.21 5.77 -14.95
N LYS A 132 7.82 6.42 -15.95
CA LYS A 132 7.12 6.79 -17.18
C LYS A 132 6.56 5.48 -17.67
N VAL A 133 5.25 5.28 -17.51
CA VAL A 133 4.53 4.25 -18.23
C VAL A 133 4.78 4.64 -19.67
N ARG A 134 5.75 3.98 -20.32
CA ARG A 134 5.88 4.03 -21.76
C ARG A 134 4.57 3.43 -22.25
N ARG A 135 3.60 4.28 -22.60
CA ARG A 135 2.48 3.89 -23.46
C ARG A 135 3.15 3.20 -24.63
N ASN A 136 3.00 1.88 -24.71
CA ASN A 136 3.50 1.12 -25.82
C ASN A 136 2.66 1.54 -27.03
N SER A 137 3.08 2.59 -27.73
CA SER A 137 2.47 3.07 -28.97
C SER A 137 2.84 2.18 -30.17
N ASN A 138 3.15 0.90 -29.92
CA ASN A 138 3.11 -0.14 -30.94
C ASN A 138 1.71 -0.78 -30.96
N ARG A 139 0.68 0.06 -31.14
CA ARG A 139 -0.53 -0.35 -31.87
C ARG A 139 -0.32 0.06 -33.34
N ARG A 140 0.71 -0.52 -33.96
CA ARG A 140 0.84 -0.50 -35.41
C ARG A 140 -0.13 -1.55 -35.95
N ARG A 141 -1.26 -1.06 -36.46
CA ARG A 141 -1.98 -1.58 -37.63
C ARG A 141 -1.98 -3.11 -37.74
N ALA A 142 -2.91 -3.76 -37.06
CA ALA A 142 -3.49 -4.96 -37.64
C ALA A 142 -4.33 -4.45 -38.83
N GLY A 143 -3.75 -4.59 -40.02
CA GLY A 143 -4.45 -4.34 -41.27
C GLY A 143 -5.67 -5.25 -41.32
N ASP A 144 -6.83 -4.60 -41.35
CA ASP A 144 -8.08 -5.16 -41.79
C ASP A 144 -7.95 -5.38 -43.31
N ASN A 145 -7.43 -6.54 -43.70
CA ASN A 145 -7.47 -7.00 -45.09
C ASN A 145 -8.58 -8.03 -45.20
N THR A 146 -9.81 -7.53 -45.28
CA THR A 146 -10.89 -8.22 -45.98
C THR A 146 -10.52 -8.29 -47.46
N GLU A 147 -9.98 -9.42 -47.89
CA GLU A 147 -10.10 -9.89 -49.28
C GLU A 147 -9.78 -11.41 -49.32
N SER A 148 -10.77 -12.20 -49.69
CA SER A 148 -10.63 -13.57 -50.20
C SER A 148 -10.98 -13.55 -51.70
N PRO A 149 -10.75 -14.63 -52.46
CA PRO A 149 -9.53 -15.42 -52.67
C PRO A 149 -9.10 -15.37 -54.16
N GLY A 150 -7.81 -15.58 -54.47
CA GLY A 150 -7.33 -15.57 -55.86
C GLY A 150 -6.20 -16.56 -56.11
N VAL A 151 -6.57 -17.70 -56.69
CA VAL A 151 -5.72 -18.79 -57.20
C VAL A 151 -4.70 -18.26 -58.22
N GLY A 152 -3.42 -18.65 -58.09
CA GLY A 152 -2.38 -18.25 -59.05
C GLY A 152 -1.07 -19.03 -58.90
N ASN A 153 -0.90 -20.02 -59.77
CA ASN A 153 0.16 -21.03 -59.83
C ASN A 153 1.63 -20.55 -59.87
N ASN A 154 2.48 -21.38 -59.27
CA ASN A 154 3.79 -21.87 -59.71
C ASN A 154 4.60 -21.03 -60.71
N LYS A 155 5.86 -20.71 -60.34
CA LYS A 155 7.05 -21.23 -61.06
C LYS A 155 8.34 -21.06 -60.27
N GLU A 156 9.05 -22.17 -60.17
CA GLU A 156 10.41 -22.37 -59.70
C GLU A 156 11.49 -21.60 -60.49
N LYS A 157 12.65 -21.46 -59.82
CA LYS A 157 14.05 -21.41 -60.33
C LYS A 157 14.43 -20.11 -61.06
N GLN A 158 15.61 -19.54 -60.87
CA GLN A 158 16.96 -20.13 -60.80
C GLN A 158 17.93 -19.07 -60.27
N GLY A 159 18.99 -19.46 -59.57
CA GLY A 159 20.06 -18.54 -59.17
C GLY A 159 21.34 -19.32 -58.87
N ASP A 160 22.21 -19.32 -59.87
CA ASP A 160 23.45 -20.07 -59.99
C ASP A 160 24.49 -19.75 -58.92
N GLY A 161 25.29 -20.77 -58.60
CA GLY A 161 26.53 -20.61 -57.85
C GLY A 161 27.53 -21.69 -58.24
N LYS A 162 28.46 -21.36 -59.15
CA LYS A 162 29.92 -21.44 -58.94
C LYS A 162 30.67 -21.22 -60.26
N ALA A 163 31.69 -20.36 -60.18
CA ALA A 163 32.91 -20.41 -60.98
C ALA A 163 33.93 -21.28 -60.24
#